data_AF-A0A1D7VMC3-F1
#
_entry.id   AF-A0A1D7VMC3-F1
#
_cell.length_a   1.000
_cell.length_b   1.000
_cell.length_c   1.000
_cell.angle_alpha   90.00
_cell.angle_beta   90.00
_cell.angle_gamma   90.00
#
_symmetry.space_group_name_H-M   'P 1'
#
loop_
_entity.id
_entity.type
_entity.pdbx_description
1 polymer ?
#
loop_
_entity_poly.entity_id
_entity_poly.type
_entity_poly.pdbx_seq_one_letter_code
_entity_poly.pdbx_strand_id
1 'polypeptide(L)'
;MPARHLAAAAALVLASAVPAVAAAPAHPDLPAGSTEVPVERGSARLRLSPDLRSALKDDGVVVTSLDAKGRVGPRGHSGGGTTLRITGGAVTNSGGKLGGDLRFGRAGLALVATGSGTGETSRTHAAKSPKAVKITRFELDLGHGTLTAALHNGTRFTLGTFARPTTRAVLRTKTRSLRVNLTIRATPSAARLDAALGTHCFTGHRTLLHARIVAWLDRSADLRTALNLG
;
A
#
# COMPACT_ATOMS: atom_id res chain seq x y z
N MET A 1 -13.92 -10.86 -68.79
CA MET A 1 -13.44 -11.41 -67.51
C MET A 1 -13.91 -10.49 -66.39
N PRO A 2 -14.92 -10.90 -65.60
CA PRO A 2 -15.55 -10.10 -64.56
C PRO A 2 -14.90 -10.32 -63.19
N ALA A 3 -14.86 -9.30 -62.33
CA ALA A 3 -14.98 -9.40 -60.87
C ALA A 3 -15.11 -7.97 -60.30
N ARG A 4 -16.25 -7.55 -59.74
CA ARG A 4 -16.71 -7.83 -58.35
C ARG A 4 -15.71 -7.23 -57.34
N HIS A 5 -16.06 -6.38 -56.36
CA HIS A 5 -17.31 -6.20 -55.64
C HIS A 5 -17.25 -4.93 -54.74
N LEU A 6 -18.44 -4.36 -54.54
CA LEU A 6 -19.03 -3.84 -53.28
C LEU A 6 -18.49 -2.56 -52.58
N ALA A 7 -19.41 -1.61 -52.55
CA ALA A 7 -19.55 -0.53 -51.59
C ALA A 7 -19.79 -1.04 -50.15
N ALA A 8 -19.35 -0.27 -49.15
CA ALA A 8 -19.97 -0.23 -47.84
C ALA A 8 -19.72 1.14 -47.17
N ALA A 9 -20.81 1.85 -46.94
CA ALA A 9 -20.86 3.15 -46.28
C ALA A 9 -20.47 3.03 -44.80
N ALA A 10 -19.59 3.92 -44.34
CA ALA A 10 -19.27 4.07 -42.93
C ALA A 10 -20.27 5.03 -42.27
N ALA A 11 -21.26 4.47 -41.56
CA ALA A 11 -22.12 5.23 -40.67
C ALA A 11 -21.35 5.59 -39.39
N LEU A 12 -21.19 6.89 -39.15
CA LEU A 12 -20.60 7.44 -37.94
C LEU A 12 -21.64 7.40 -36.82
N VAL A 13 -21.50 6.50 -35.84
CA VAL A 13 -22.31 6.52 -34.61
C VAL A 13 -21.48 7.16 -33.50
N LEU A 14 -21.87 8.37 -33.10
CA LEU A 14 -21.42 8.99 -31.85
C LEU A 14 -22.04 8.23 -30.67
N ALA A 15 -21.24 7.44 -29.96
CA ALA A 15 -21.60 6.88 -28.67
C ALA A 15 -20.96 7.72 -27.55
N SER A 16 -21.82 8.37 -26.77
CA SER A 16 -21.51 9.10 -25.54
C SER A 16 -20.70 8.27 -24.54
N ALA A 17 -19.49 8.72 -24.23
CA ALA A 17 -18.64 8.13 -23.22
C ALA A 17 -19.14 8.48 -21.80
N VAL A 18 -19.83 7.53 -21.16
CA VAL A 18 -19.99 7.50 -19.70
C VAL A 18 -18.65 7.05 -19.10
N PRO A 19 -18.08 7.73 -18.09
CA PRO A 19 -16.85 7.27 -17.47
C PRO A 19 -17.13 5.97 -16.73
N ALA A 20 -16.60 4.87 -17.26
CA ALA A 20 -16.59 3.58 -16.58
C ALA A 20 -15.80 3.71 -15.28
N VAL A 21 -16.50 3.61 -14.15
CA VAL A 21 -15.88 3.30 -12.86
C VAL A 21 -15.17 1.96 -13.06
N ALA A 22 -13.84 1.98 -13.07
CA ALA A 22 -13.04 0.79 -13.24
C ALA A 22 -13.41 -0.23 -12.16
N ALA A 23 -14.09 -1.30 -12.57
CA ALA A 23 -14.37 -2.44 -11.72
C ALA A 23 -13.03 -2.98 -11.17
N ALA A 24 -13.02 -3.31 -9.88
CA ALA A 24 -11.86 -3.92 -9.26
C ALA A 24 -11.49 -5.22 -10.02
N PRO A 25 -10.20 -5.52 -10.24
CA PRO A 25 -9.79 -6.79 -10.82
C PRO A 25 -10.27 -7.94 -9.93
N ALA A 26 -11.12 -8.81 -10.48
CA ALA A 26 -11.55 -10.05 -9.83
C ALA A 26 -10.31 -10.88 -9.47
N HIS A 27 -10.23 -11.32 -8.21
CA HIS A 27 -9.14 -12.14 -7.73
C HIS A 27 -9.31 -13.58 -8.24
N PRO A 28 -8.29 -14.19 -8.89
CA PRO A 28 -8.40 -15.54 -9.46
C PRO A 28 -8.51 -16.67 -8.42
N ASP A 29 -8.26 -16.39 -7.13
CA ASP A 29 -8.22 -17.39 -6.04
C ASP A 29 -9.33 -17.20 -4.98
N LEU A 30 -10.49 -16.66 -5.36
CA LEU A 30 -11.62 -16.60 -4.43
C LEU A 30 -12.16 -18.02 -4.15
N PRO A 31 -12.18 -18.49 -2.89
CA PRO A 31 -12.91 -19.69 -2.56
C PRO A 31 -14.39 -19.48 -2.87
N ALA A 32 -15.04 -20.50 -3.45
CA ALA A 32 -16.45 -20.45 -3.82
C ALA A 32 -17.33 -20.01 -2.62
N GLY A 33 -18.12 -18.95 -2.82
CA GLY A 33 -19.02 -18.39 -1.79
C GLY A 33 -18.53 -17.12 -1.08
N SER A 34 -17.33 -16.62 -1.38
CA SER A 34 -16.87 -15.31 -0.88
C SER A 34 -17.39 -14.17 -1.75
N THR A 35 -18.33 -13.37 -1.25
CA THR A 35 -18.76 -12.14 -1.95
C THR A 35 -17.79 -11.01 -1.62
N GLU A 36 -17.26 -10.37 -2.66
CA GLU A 36 -16.44 -9.18 -2.53
C GLU A 36 -17.30 -7.95 -2.24
N VAL A 37 -16.90 -7.18 -1.23
CA VAL A 37 -17.50 -5.88 -0.93
C VAL A 37 -16.51 -4.78 -1.29
N PRO A 38 -16.82 -3.93 -2.29
CA PRO A 38 -15.94 -2.83 -2.67
C PRO A 38 -15.70 -1.83 -1.53
N VAL A 39 -14.52 -1.22 -1.55
CA VAL A 39 -14.15 -0.13 -0.65
C VAL A 39 -14.30 1.20 -1.39
N GLU A 40 -15.24 2.05 -0.95
CA GLU A 40 -15.48 3.36 -1.58
C GLU A 40 -14.34 4.34 -1.32
N ARG A 41 -13.88 4.39 -0.07
CA ARG A 41 -12.89 5.35 0.41
C ARG A 41 -12.29 4.91 1.73
N GLY A 42 -11.22 5.57 2.14
CA GLY A 42 -10.58 5.28 3.40
C GLY A 42 -9.26 5.98 3.59
N SER A 43 -8.63 5.69 4.72
CA SER A 43 -7.26 6.09 4.98
C SER A 43 -6.51 5.02 5.77
N ALA A 44 -5.20 4.95 5.56
CA ALA A 44 -4.28 4.19 6.35
C ALA A 44 -3.22 5.10 6.92
N ARG A 45 -3.02 5.05 8.23
CA ARG A 45 -1.88 5.67 8.89
C ARG A 45 -0.82 4.61 9.10
N LEU A 46 0.30 4.74 8.39
CA LEU A 46 1.47 3.90 8.55
C LEU A 46 2.46 4.63 9.46
N ARG A 47 2.98 3.95 10.47
CA ARG A 47 4.02 4.46 11.37
C ARG A 47 5.12 3.43 11.49
N LEU A 48 6.37 3.84 11.39
CA LEU A 48 7.51 2.99 11.73
C LEU A 48 7.43 2.59 13.20
N SER A 49 7.89 1.39 13.51
CA SER A 49 8.05 0.98 14.91
C SER A 49 9.01 1.92 15.63
N PRO A 50 8.84 2.13 16.95
CA PRO A 50 9.75 2.97 17.72
C PRO A 50 11.21 2.53 17.58
N ASP A 51 11.46 1.22 17.58
CA ASP A 51 12.78 0.61 17.49
C ASP A 51 13.42 0.88 16.13
N LEU A 52 12.69 0.64 15.03
CA LEU A 52 13.17 0.93 13.68
C LEU A 52 13.46 2.42 13.50
N ARG A 53 12.59 3.29 14.04
CA ARG A 53 12.80 4.73 13.99
C ARG A 53 14.05 5.16 14.76
N SER A 54 14.34 4.53 15.90
CA SER A 54 15.58 4.78 16.64
C SER A 54 16.79 4.36 15.81
N ALA A 55 16.81 3.12 15.32
CA ALA A 55 17.91 2.61 14.50
C ALA A 55 18.17 3.48 13.25
N LEU A 56 17.12 3.89 12.54
CA LEU A 56 17.25 4.80 11.40
C LEU A 56 17.82 6.15 11.80
N LYS A 57 17.44 6.68 12.97
CA LYS A 57 17.98 7.94 13.46
C LYS A 57 19.47 7.80 13.82
N ASP A 58 19.85 6.71 14.44
CA ASP A 58 21.23 6.42 14.85
C ASP A 58 22.14 6.25 13.61
N ASP A 59 21.61 5.67 12.53
CA ASP A 59 22.27 5.56 11.21
C ASP A 59 22.21 6.86 10.39
N GLY A 60 21.69 7.97 10.95
CA GLY A 60 21.60 9.24 10.25
C GLY A 60 20.62 9.24 9.07
N VAL A 61 19.54 8.47 9.16
CA VAL A 61 18.44 8.43 8.18
C VAL A 61 17.22 9.19 8.69
N VAL A 62 16.83 10.20 7.93
CA VAL A 62 15.62 10.98 8.17
C VAL A 62 14.45 10.38 7.39
N VAL A 63 13.34 10.17 8.10
CA VAL A 63 12.09 9.67 7.50
C VAL A 63 11.14 10.84 7.28
N THR A 64 10.62 10.96 6.07
CA THR A 64 9.70 12.02 5.68
C THR A 64 8.58 11.50 4.79
N SER A 65 7.48 12.24 4.70
CA SER A 65 6.36 11.89 3.85
C SER A 65 6.61 12.30 2.39
N LEU A 66 6.13 11.46 1.48
CA LEU A 66 6.03 11.77 0.05
C LEU A 66 4.59 12.13 -0.29
N ASP A 67 4.41 13.25 -0.99
CA ASP A 67 3.11 13.61 -1.54
C ASP A 67 2.75 12.73 -2.76
N ALA A 68 1.54 12.88 -3.29
CA ALA A 68 1.07 12.12 -4.44
C ALA A 68 1.84 12.44 -5.75
N LYS A 69 2.62 13.53 -5.78
CA LYS A 69 3.49 13.92 -6.91
C LYS A 69 4.93 13.39 -6.73
N GLY A 70 5.21 12.63 -5.65
CA GLY A 70 6.54 12.12 -5.34
C GLY A 70 7.52 13.18 -4.84
N ARG A 71 7.00 14.35 -4.42
CA ARG A 71 7.78 15.41 -3.78
C ARG A 71 7.88 15.13 -2.29
N VAL A 72 9.06 15.39 -1.76
CA VAL A 72 9.32 15.34 -0.33
C VAL A 72 8.66 16.57 0.30
N GLY A 73 7.80 16.37 1.29
CA GLY A 73 7.15 17.48 1.98
C GLY A 73 8.17 18.41 2.67
N PRO A 74 7.94 19.73 2.71
CA PRO A 74 8.92 20.72 3.18
C PRO A 74 9.26 20.64 4.68
N ARG A 75 8.51 19.85 5.47
CA ARG A 75 8.84 19.54 6.87
C ARG A 75 8.42 18.11 7.18
N GLY A 76 9.40 17.20 7.16
CA GLY A 76 9.21 15.82 7.60
C GLY A 76 8.58 15.84 8.99
N HIS A 77 7.34 15.37 9.08
CA HIS A 77 6.71 15.20 10.38
C HIS A 77 7.52 14.12 11.10
N SER A 78 8.24 14.53 12.14
CA SER A 78 9.09 13.75 13.05
C SER A 78 8.38 12.57 13.74
N GLY A 79 7.15 12.26 13.36
CA GLY A 79 6.36 11.13 13.85
C GLY A 79 6.68 9.79 13.19
N GLY A 80 7.64 9.71 12.27
CA GLY A 80 8.08 8.46 11.64
C GLY A 80 6.97 7.73 10.87
N GLY A 81 6.03 8.46 10.29
CA GLY A 81 4.86 7.86 9.64
C GLY A 81 4.25 8.72 8.54
N THR A 82 3.33 8.12 7.79
CA THR A 82 2.60 8.77 6.68
C THR A 82 1.12 8.38 6.73
N THR A 83 0.26 9.23 6.18
CA THR A 83 -1.16 8.92 5.99
C THR A 83 -1.43 8.77 4.50
N LEU A 84 -1.93 7.60 4.13
CA LEU A 84 -2.26 7.24 2.77
C LEU A 84 -3.78 7.22 2.61
N ARG A 85 -4.28 7.77 1.50
CA ARG A 85 -5.68 7.64 1.11
C ARG A 85 -5.89 6.26 0.48
N ILE A 86 -6.99 5.60 0.80
CA ILE A 86 -7.45 4.40 0.07
C ILE A 86 -8.13 4.87 -1.20
N THR A 87 -7.67 4.37 -2.34
CA THR A 87 -8.19 4.72 -3.67
C THR A 87 -8.99 3.60 -4.31
N GLY A 88 -8.95 2.39 -3.73
CA GLY A 88 -9.76 1.27 -4.17
C GLY A 88 -9.38 -0.02 -3.44
N GLY A 89 -10.01 -1.11 -3.87
CA GLY A 89 -9.87 -2.43 -3.29
C GLY A 89 -11.23 -3.02 -2.92
N ALA A 90 -11.22 -4.29 -2.52
CA ALA A 90 -12.39 -4.99 -2.04
C ALA A 90 -12.05 -5.81 -0.81
N VAL A 91 -13.06 -6.12 0.00
CA VAL A 91 -12.89 -6.99 1.17
C VAL A 91 -13.81 -8.19 1.08
N THR A 92 -13.32 -9.32 1.57
CA THR A 92 -14.07 -10.58 1.64
C THR A 92 -14.03 -11.15 3.05
N ASN A 93 -14.91 -12.10 3.32
CA ASN A 93 -14.79 -12.99 4.46
C ASN A 93 -14.55 -14.42 3.97
N SER A 94 -13.58 -15.09 4.56
CA SER A 94 -13.33 -16.51 4.39
C SER A 94 -13.09 -17.12 5.76
N GLY A 95 -14.04 -17.95 6.22
CA GLY A 95 -13.95 -18.64 7.51
C GLY A 95 -13.82 -17.71 8.73
N GLY A 96 -14.48 -16.55 8.72
CA GLY A 96 -14.42 -15.57 9.82
C GLY A 96 -13.17 -14.66 9.80
N LYS A 97 -12.31 -14.80 8.78
CA LYS A 97 -11.13 -13.96 8.56
C LYS A 97 -11.33 -13.05 7.37
N LEU A 98 -10.84 -11.83 7.50
CA LEU A 98 -10.89 -10.85 6.42
C LEU A 98 -9.94 -11.28 5.29
N GLY A 99 -10.38 -11.11 4.05
CA GLY A 99 -9.58 -11.23 2.83
C GLY A 99 -9.76 -10.02 1.93
N GLY A 100 -9.21 -10.10 0.71
CA GLY A 100 -9.27 -9.04 -0.30
C GLY A 100 -8.07 -8.09 -0.28
N ASP A 101 -8.11 -7.08 -1.14
CA ASP A 101 -7.04 -6.11 -1.34
C ASP A 101 -7.45 -4.68 -0.95
N LEU A 102 -6.48 -3.90 -0.46
CA LEU A 102 -6.62 -2.45 -0.31
C LEU A 102 -5.51 -1.75 -1.06
N ARG A 103 -5.90 -0.83 -1.95
CA ARG A 103 -4.97 -0.03 -2.75
C ARG A 103 -4.91 1.38 -2.21
N PHE A 104 -3.70 1.86 -2.01
CA PHE A 104 -3.46 3.21 -1.53
C PHE A 104 -3.05 4.15 -2.67
N GLY A 105 -3.37 5.43 -2.49
CA GLY A 105 -2.96 6.49 -3.41
C GLY A 105 -1.43 6.64 -3.49
N ARG A 106 -0.97 7.48 -4.42
CA ARG A 106 0.45 7.61 -4.77
C ARG A 106 1.35 8.26 -3.70
N ALA A 107 0.79 8.72 -2.58
CA ALA A 107 1.56 9.22 -1.45
C ALA A 107 2.41 8.08 -0.82
N GLY A 108 3.42 8.44 -0.04
CA GLY A 108 4.31 7.43 0.54
C GLY A 108 5.29 7.94 1.58
N LEU A 109 6.47 7.30 1.61
CA LEU A 109 7.57 7.56 2.54
C LEU A 109 8.87 7.78 1.76
N ALA A 110 9.64 8.78 2.16
CA ALA A 110 11.03 8.93 1.74
C ALA A 110 11.95 8.72 2.94
N LEU A 111 13.00 7.95 2.70
CA LEU A 111 14.09 7.68 3.62
C LEU A 111 15.31 8.40 3.05
N VAL A 112 15.86 9.36 3.80
CA VAL A 112 16.94 10.24 3.34
C VAL A 112 18.12 10.04 4.27
N ALA A 113 19.19 9.41 3.77
CA ALA A 113 20.45 9.31 4.49
C ALA A 113 21.15 10.67 4.47
N THR A 114 21.33 11.28 5.63
CA THR A 114 21.94 12.60 5.79
C THR A 114 23.45 12.53 6.00
N GLY A 115 24.05 11.34 6.02
CA GLY A 115 25.51 11.13 6.08
C GLY A 115 26.14 11.47 7.43
N SER A 116 25.34 11.58 8.49
CA SER A 116 25.77 12.04 9.83
C SER A 116 25.59 10.98 10.92
N GLY A 117 25.66 9.69 10.58
CA GLY A 117 25.75 8.62 11.57
C GLY A 117 27.14 8.57 12.18
N THR A 118 27.24 8.60 13.51
CA THR A 118 28.48 8.39 14.27
C THR A 118 29.02 6.98 14.03
N GLY A 119 29.86 6.86 13.01
CA GLY A 119 30.56 5.64 12.61
C GLY A 119 31.81 6.01 11.84
N GLU A 120 32.76 6.59 12.56
CA GLU A 120 34.07 6.99 12.07
C GLU A 120 34.87 5.78 11.59
N THR A 121 34.85 5.51 10.28
CA THR A 121 36.01 5.02 9.51
C THR A 121 35.73 5.10 8.01
N SER A 122 35.68 6.32 7.45
CA SER A 122 35.98 6.47 6.03
C SER A 122 36.48 7.87 5.70
N ARG A 123 37.81 8.03 5.79
CA ARG A 123 38.56 9.13 5.19
C ARG A 123 38.38 9.09 3.67
N THR A 124 37.37 9.75 3.14
CA THR A 124 37.29 10.23 1.75
C THR A 124 36.02 11.05 1.59
N HIS A 125 36.04 12.30 2.06
CA HIS A 125 34.98 13.28 1.85
C HIS A 125 35.01 13.76 0.39
N ALA A 126 34.45 12.96 -0.52
CA ALA A 126 33.73 13.52 -1.65
C ALA A 126 32.29 13.74 -1.18
N ALA A 127 31.76 14.96 -1.30
CA ALA A 127 30.39 15.32 -0.95
C ALA A 127 29.40 14.48 -1.78
N LYS A 128 29.09 13.26 -1.31
CA LYS A 128 28.06 12.43 -1.91
C LYS A 128 26.72 13.11 -1.63
N SER A 129 26.01 13.43 -2.70
CA SER A 129 24.60 13.81 -2.64
C SER A 129 23.83 12.89 -1.68
N PRO A 130 22.95 13.42 -0.81
CA PRO A 130 22.22 12.61 0.15
C PRO A 130 21.47 11.48 -0.57
N LYS A 131 21.73 10.23 -0.17
CA LYS A 131 21.02 9.08 -0.75
C LYS A 131 19.57 9.11 -0.27
N ALA A 132 18.63 9.17 -1.20
CA ALA A 132 17.21 9.18 -0.89
C ALA A 132 16.52 7.98 -1.53
N VAL A 133 15.87 7.16 -0.70
CA VAL A 133 15.01 6.06 -1.15
C VAL A 133 13.56 6.50 -1.00
N LYS A 134 12.85 6.53 -2.12
CA LYS A 134 11.44 6.90 -2.19
C LYS A 134 10.59 5.65 -2.34
N ILE A 135 9.77 5.38 -1.33
CA ILE A 135 8.80 4.30 -1.32
C ILE A 135 7.44 4.88 -1.67
N THR A 136 6.90 4.44 -2.80
CA THR A 136 5.65 4.93 -3.41
C THR A 136 4.73 3.76 -3.68
N ARG A 137 3.41 3.97 -3.66
CA ARG A 137 2.39 2.93 -3.87
C ARG A 137 2.50 1.79 -2.86
N PHE A 138 1.53 1.77 -1.96
CA PHE A 138 1.34 0.68 -1.03
C PHE A 138 0.13 -0.11 -1.48
N GLU A 139 0.19 -1.43 -1.32
CA GLU A 139 -0.92 -2.34 -1.56
C GLU A 139 -0.94 -3.36 -0.42
N LEU A 140 -2.11 -3.54 0.17
CA LEU A 140 -2.31 -4.46 1.27
C LEU A 140 -3.14 -5.64 0.79
N ASP A 141 -2.65 -6.84 1.01
CA ASP A 141 -3.40 -8.06 0.79
C ASP A 141 -3.81 -8.63 2.16
N LEU A 142 -5.09 -8.51 2.47
CA LEU A 142 -5.68 -9.00 3.71
C LEU A 142 -5.85 -10.52 3.71
N GLY A 143 -5.93 -11.13 2.53
CA GLY A 143 -6.05 -12.57 2.33
C GLY A 143 -4.75 -13.32 2.62
N HIS A 144 -3.63 -12.78 2.18
CA HIS A 144 -2.29 -13.34 2.40
C HIS A 144 -1.57 -12.72 3.61
N GLY A 145 -2.08 -11.61 4.14
CA GLY A 145 -1.46 -10.92 5.26
C GLY A 145 -0.16 -10.23 4.85
N THR A 146 -0.12 -9.60 3.67
CA THR A 146 1.10 -8.98 3.12
C THR A 146 0.92 -7.49 2.82
N LEU A 147 1.99 -6.72 3.03
CA LEU A 147 2.10 -5.34 2.58
C LEU A 147 3.15 -5.30 1.47
N THR A 148 2.70 -4.97 0.26
CA THR A 148 3.56 -4.70 -0.88
C THR A 148 3.80 -3.20 -1.00
N ALA A 149 5.02 -2.83 -1.35
CA ALA A 149 5.39 -1.46 -1.67
C ALA A 149 6.14 -1.42 -3.00
N ALA A 150 6.15 -0.25 -3.65
CA ALA A 150 7.04 0.00 -4.77
C ALA A 150 8.07 1.08 -4.44
N LEU A 151 9.24 0.98 -5.03
CA LEU A 151 10.17 2.09 -5.08
C LEU A 151 9.74 3.06 -6.19
N HIS A 152 10.20 4.30 -6.13
CA HIS A 152 9.88 5.32 -7.13
C HIS A 152 10.33 4.95 -8.55
N ASN A 153 11.36 4.12 -8.68
CA ASN A 153 11.81 3.54 -9.96
C ASN A 153 10.89 2.41 -10.48
N GLY A 154 9.79 2.10 -9.78
CA GLY A 154 8.82 1.08 -10.15
C GLY A 154 9.08 -0.30 -9.58
N THR A 155 10.22 -0.55 -8.92
CA THR A 155 10.54 -1.86 -8.36
C THR A 155 9.59 -2.21 -7.22
N ARG A 156 8.77 -3.24 -7.41
CA ARG A 156 7.83 -3.76 -6.41
C ARG A 156 8.49 -4.83 -5.54
N PHE A 157 8.13 -4.86 -4.26
CA PHE A 157 8.59 -5.88 -3.32
C PHE A 157 7.64 -5.98 -2.12
N THR A 158 7.57 -7.15 -1.51
CA THR A 158 6.83 -7.35 -0.27
C THR A 158 7.61 -6.72 0.86
N LEU A 159 7.12 -5.61 1.42
CA LEU A 159 7.77 -4.88 2.49
C LEU A 159 7.64 -5.62 3.84
N GLY A 160 6.48 -6.23 4.07
CA GLY A 160 6.23 -6.90 5.34
C GLY A 160 5.00 -7.79 5.35
N THR A 161 4.85 -8.53 6.45
CA THR A 161 3.73 -9.46 6.68
C THR A 161 3.02 -9.15 8.00
N PHE A 162 1.76 -9.55 8.11
CA PHE A 162 0.93 -9.37 9.31
C PHE A 162 -0.07 -10.51 9.45
N ALA A 163 -0.60 -10.68 10.66
CA ALA A 163 -1.64 -11.67 10.93
C ALA A 163 -2.99 -11.22 10.34
N ARG A 164 -3.67 -12.11 9.63
CA ARG A 164 -5.00 -11.83 9.05
C ARG A 164 -6.01 -11.43 10.13
N PRO A 165 -6.69 -10.28 10.01
CA PRO A 165 -7.64 -9.84 11.01
C PRO A 165 -8.93 -10.66 10.95
N THR A 166 -9.56 -10.88 12.10
CA THR A 166 -10.87 -11.55 12.22
C THR A 166 -11.99 -10.56 11.96
N THR A 167 -12.99 -10.93 11.14
CA THR A 167 -14.05 -10.02 10.69
C THR A 167 -14.85 -9.42 11.83
N ARG A 168 -15.17 -10.22 12.86
CA ARG A 168 -15.90 -9.79 14.07
C ARG A 168 -15.19 -8.68 14.84
N ALA A 169 -13.86 -8.64 14.83
CA ALA A 169 -13.08 -7.65 15.57
C ALA A 169 -12.95 -6.30 14.85
N VAL A 170 -13.12 -6.29 13.53
CA VAL A 170 -12.72 -5.15 12.69
C VAL A 170 -13.86 -4.50 11.91
N LEU A 171 -14.96 -5.23 11.67
CA LEU A 171 -16.07 -4.73 10.87
C LEU A 171 -17.19 -4.15 11.73
N ARG A 172 -17.55 -2.89 11.46
CA ARG A 172 -18.77 -2.27 11.99
C ARG A 172 -19.83 -2.17 10.90
N THR A 173 -20.83 -3.05 10.99
CA THR A 173 -21.96 -3.09 10.06
C THR A 173 -22.80 -1.81 10.10
N LYS A 174 -23.09 -1.26 11.30
CA LYS A 174 -23.89 -0.03 11.47
C LYS A 174 -23.29 1.18 10.74
N THR A 175 -21.98 1.36 10.83
CA THR A 175 -21.26 2.48 10.21
C THR A 175 -20.65 2.12 8.86
N ARG A 176 -20.92 0.90 8.37
CA ARG A 176 -20.38 0.34 7.13
C ARG A 176 -18.87 0.55 6.99
N SER A 177 -18.16 0.35 8.08
CA SER A 177 -16.75 0.70 8.17
C SER A 177 -15.93 -0.47 8.68
N LEU A 178 -14.81 -0.69 8.02
CA LEU A 178 -13.74 -1.56 8.46
C LEU A 178 -12.70 -0.74 9.21
N ARG A 179 -12.33 -1.16 10.42
CA ARG A 179 -11.20 -0.60 11.17
C ARG A 179 -10.24 -1.71 11.56
N VAL A 180 -9.03 -1.65 11.00
CA VAL A 180 -7.98 -2.65 11.25
C VAL A 180 -6.77 -1.95 11.87
N ASN A 181 -6.21 -2.54 12.91
CA ASN A 181 -4.86 -2.21 13.38
C ASN A 181 -3.96 -3.40 13.10
N LEU A 182 -2.85 -3.17 12.38
CA LEU A 182 -1.92 -4.19 11.97
C LEU A 182 -0.54 -3.88 12.53
N THR A 183 0.13 -4.92 12.99
CA THR A 183 1.56 -4.92 13.28
C THR A 183 2.24 -5.66 12.14
N ILE A 184 3.02 -4.95 11.34
CA ILE A 184 3.64 -5.44 10.12
C ILE A 184 5.11 -5.72 10.41
N ARG A 185 5.51 -6.97 10.20
CA ARG A 185 6.86 -7.50 10.43
C ARG A 185 7.67 -7.45 9.15
N ALA A 186 8.99 -7.34 9.28
CA ALA A 186 9.88 -7.33 8.12
C ALA A 186 9.88 -8.67 7.41
N THR A 187 9.89 -8.62 6.08
CA THR A 187 10.25 -9.77 5.24
C THR A 187 11.73 -9.67 4.88
N PRO A 188 12.36 -10.77 4.41
CA PRO A 188 13.71 -10.70 3.86
C PRO A 188 13.87 -9.69 2.72
N SER A 189 12.80 -9.45 1.94
CA SER A 189 12.82 -8.46 0.85
C SER A 189 12.94 -7.01 1.34
N ALA A 190 12.68 -6.73 2.61
CA ALA A 190 12.91 -5.41 3.21
C ALA A 190 14.40 -5.02 3.21
N ALA A 191 15.33 -5.99 3.16
CA ALA A 191 16.78 -5.77 3.01
C ALA A 191 17.15 -4.98 1.75
N ARG A 192 16.25 -4.86 0.76
CA ARG A 192 16.44 -3.98 -0.39
C ARG A 192 16.52 -2.50 0.01
N LEU A 193 15.81 -2.11 1.07
CA LEU A 193 15.87 -0.75 1.61
C LEU A 193 17.24 -0.49 2.25
N ASP A 194 17.78 -1.49 2.95
CA ASP A 194 19.14 -1.46 3.50
C ASP A 194 20.19 -1.28 2.42
N ALA A 195 20.14 -2.09 1.36
CA ALA A 195 21.07 -1.98 0.24
C ALA A 195 20.98 -0.60 -0.47
N ALA A 196 19.76 -0.07 -0.60
CA ALA A 196 19.53 1.22 -1.26
C ALA A 196 19.97 2.43 -0.41
N LEU A 197 19.88 2.33 0.92
CA LEU A 197 20.30 3.38 1.85
C LEU A 197 21.77 3.24 2.29
N GLY A 198 22.32 2.03 2.23
CA GLY A 198 23.59 1.67 2.87
C GLY A 198 23.45 1.53 4.39
N THR A 199 22.34 0.96 4.86
CA THR A 199 22.04 0.75 6.29
C THR A 199 21.88 -0.73 6.61
N HIS A 200 21.66 -1.06 7.88
CA HIS A 200 21.25 -2.41 8.33
C HIS A 200 19.96 -2.41 9.15
N CYS A 201 19.21 -1.30 9.15
CA CYS A 201 18.02 -1.10 9.98
C CYS A 201 16.78 -1.90 9.55
N PHE A 202 16.71 -2.49 8.35
CA PHE A 202 15.52 -3.25 7.94
C PHE A 202 15.70 -4.75 8.15
N THR A 203 16.93 -5.26 8.03
CA THR A 203 17.34 -6.62 8.37
C THR A 203 17.36 -6.84 9.89
N GLY A 204 16.71 -7.91 10.37
CA GLY A 204 16.73 -8.30 11.79
C GLY A 204 15.66 -7.63 12.67
N HIS A 205 14.97 -6.59 12.19
CA HIS A 205 13.92 -5.93 12.96
C HIS A 205 12.60 -6.70 12.90
N ARG A 206 12.08 -7.08 14.07
CA ARG A 206 10.87 -7.91 14.21
C ARG A 206 9.58 -7.19 13.79
N THR A 207 9.53 -5.86 13.93
CA THR A 207 8.36 -5.03 13.60
C THR A 207 8.82 -3.83 12.79
N LEU A 208 8.33 -3.69 11.57
CA LEU A 208 8.61 -2.54 10.71
C LEU A 208 7.62 -1.41 10.94
N LEU A 209 6.33 -1.73 10.85
CA LEU A 209 5.28 -0.72 10.76
C LEU A 209 4.10 -1.10 11.65
N HIS A 210 3.48 -0.09 12.25
CA HIS A 210 2.12 -0.14 12.75
C HIS A 210 1.22 0.57 11.75
N ALA A 211 0.23 -0.16 11.23
CA ALA A 211 -0.78 0.39 10.34
C ALA A 211 -2.11 0.48 11.04
N ARG A 212 -2.75 1.65 10.99
CA ARG A 212 -4.15 1.83 11.37
C ARG A 212 -4.95 2.20 10.14
N ILE A 213 -5.85 1.32 9.74
CA ILE A 213 -6.65 1.43 8.53
C ILE A 213 -8.10 1.67 8.92
N VAL A 214 -8.72 2.65 8.26
CA VAL A 214 -10.15 2.91 8.33
C VAL A 214 -10.66 2.98 6.89
N ALA A 215 -11.49 2.01 6.52
CA ALA A 215 -12.10 1.91 5.19
C ALA A 215 -13.62 1.95 5.32
N TRP A 216 -14.27 2.65 4.40
CA TRP A 216 -15.72 2.68 4.25
C TRP A 216 -16.11 1.79 3.08
N LEU A 217 -17.05 0.89 3.33
CA LEU A 217 -17.52 -0.09 2.37
C LEU A 217 -18.70 0.44 1.57
N ASP A 218 -18.85 -0.05 0.35
CA ASP A 218 -19.94 0.29 -0.57
C ASP A 218 -21.28 0.35 0.15
N ARG A 219 -22.03 1.44 0.01
CA ARG A 219 -23.32 1.66 0.69
C ARG A 219 -24.44 0.72 0.24
N SER A 220 -24.38 0.23 -0.99
CA SER A 220 -25.41 -0.59 -1.61
C SER A 220 -25.36 -2.05 -1.17
N ALA A 221 -24.21 -2.55 -0.72
CA ALA A 221 -24.06 -3.95 -0.32
C ALA A 221 -24.86 -4.29 0.95
N ASP A 222 -25.39 -5.50 1.09
CA ASP A 222 -25.75 -6.02 2.41
C ASP A 222 -24.51 -6.66 3.03
N LEU A 223 -23.89 -5.99 4.01
CA LEU A 223 -22.64 -6.46 4.62
C LEU A 223 -22.78 -7.78 5.36
N ARG A 224 -23.95 -8.07 5.95
CA ARG A 224 -24.14 -9.31 6.71
C ARG A 224 -24.14 -10.51 5.77
N THR A 225 -24.91 -10.37 4.69
CA THR A 225 -25.07 -11.38 3.66
C THR A 225 -23.80 -11.51 2.82
N ALA A 226 -23.27 -10.40 2.29
CA ALA A 226 -22.09 -10.42 1.41
C ALA A 226 -20.85 -10.99 2.11
N LEU A 227 -20.62 -10.61 3.37
CA LEU A 227 -19.46 -11.08 4.11
C LEU A 227 -19.76 -12.29 4.99
N ASN A 228 -20.87 -13.00 4.81
CA ASN A 228 -21.20 -14.23 5.55
C ASN A 228 -20.86 -14.14 7.05
N LEU A 229 -21.37 -13.10 7.74
CA LEU A 229 -20.96 -12.77 9.11
C LEU A 229 -21.70 -13.59 10.20
N GLY A 230 -22.29 -14.73 9.81
CA GLY A 230 -23.01 -15.67 10.68
C GLY A 230 -22.16 -16.21 11.82
#